data_AF-A0A3E0E4Q8-F1
#
_entry.id   AF-A0A3E0E4Q8-F1
#
_cell.length_a   1.000
_cell.length_b   1.000
_cell.length_c   1.000
_cell.angle_alpha   90.00
_cell.angle_beta   90.00
_cell.angle_gamma   90.00
#
_symmetry.space_group_name_H-M   'P 1'
#
loop_
_entity.id
_entity.type
_entity.pdbx_description
1 polymer ?
#
loop_
_entity_poly.entity_id
_entity_poly.type
_entity_poly.pdbx_seq_one_letter_code
_entity_poly.pdbx_strand_id
1 'polypeptide(L)'
;MTFKEDFLQLVWKYQYFEKAKLRTAAGDELKIIQVGFHNQSEGPDFRDSVVVIDNVILHGHVEVHRLASEWKQHAHGGNPAYNSVVLHVVWEDDQEVLRNDGTAMPTLELKGLIFLDIWRNYERMLDYKSVLPCAHGLKDAPEIVRFSALEKALVERLQEKSNLILEILRSTTDDWEETAYRWLFTCFGFKANSQAMGELASLVPYRILQKHRDQLPVLEAILLGQAGLLPEDSEEPYVQHLIREYDFYRRKYNWDMPMKRQHWTFMGVRPSNFPTVRIAQLAAILSNAPNLLQSVMQDSHDLPSFKKLLKVKPSDYWQYHYSFGKPSERPSNSGVSSTALELLVINYVIPLWFAYGRYFEEPDWQERCFDLLQEISAENNHIIRRFQSHGWPAENGFDTQGMIGLFKNYCQPKKCLQCKIAQVLIKSESK
;
A
#
# COMPACT_ATOMS: atom_id res chain seq x y z
N MET A 1 -31.33 11.07 -9.64
CA MET A 1 -30.46 10.24 -8.79
C MET A 1 -29.02 10.47 -9.23
N THR A 2 -28.10 10.73 -8.31
CA THR A 2 -26.70 11.03 -8.66
C THR A 2 -25.87 9.76 -8.49
N PHE A 3 -25.41 9.18 -9.59
CA PHE A 3 -24.54 8.00 -9.61
C PHE A 3 -23.36 8.23 -10.57
N LYS A 4 -22.34 7.40 -10.48
CA LYS A 4 -21.15 7.47 -11.32
C LYS A 4 -21.23 6.43 -12.44
N GLU A 5 -20.56 6.70 -13.55
CA GLU A 5 -20.51 5.83 -14.73
C GLU A 5 -19.97 4.42 -14.42
N ASP A 6 -19.06 4.31 -13.44
CA ASP A 6 -18.56 3.03 -12.94
C ASP A 6 -19.66 2.07 -12.45
N PHE A 7 -20.82 2.58 -12.03
CA PHE A 7 -22.01 1.78 -11.74
C PHE A 7 -22.60 1.15 -13.01
N LEU A 8 -22.71 1.91 -14.10
CA LEU A 8 -23.23 1.39 -15.37
C LEU A 8 -22.26 0.38 -15.99
N GLN A 9 -20.96 0.63 -15.88
CA GLN A 9 -19.94 -0.34 -16.29
C GLN A 9 -20.09 -1.65 -15.50
N LEU A 10 -20.35 -1.58 -14.19
CA LEU A 10 -20.61 -2.77 -13.37
C LEU A 10 -21.91 -3.48 -13.79
N VAL A 11 -22.98 -2.73 -14.04
CA VAL A 11 -24.27 -3.25 -14.51
C VAL A 11 -24.12 -3.95 -15.86
N TRP A 12 -23.35 -3.37 -16.79
CA TRP A 12 -22.99 -4.00 -18.05
C TRP A 12 -22.18 -5.27 -17.84
N LYS A 13 -21.06 -5.19 -17.10
CA LYS A 13 -20.14 -6.29 -16.87
C LYS A 13 -20.81 -7.54 -16.31
N TYR A 14 -21.70 -7.37 -15.33
CA TYR A 14 -22.40 -8.48 -14.68
C TYR A 14 -23.83 -8.70 -15.19
N GLN A 15 -24.26 -7.92 -16.18
CA GLN A 15 -25.55 -8.06 -16.85
C GLN A 15 -26.74 -7.93 -15.88
N TYR A 16 -26.70 -6.92 -15.01
CA TYR A 16 -27.68 -6.63 -13.96
C TYR A 16 -28.89 -5.83 -14.45
N PHE A 17 -29.47 -6.25 -15.56
CA PHE A 17 -30.62 -5.63 -16.19
C PHE A 17 -31.45 -6.67 -16.96
N GLU A 18 -32.67 -6.31 -17.31
CA GLU A 18 -33.58 -7.16 -18.08
C GLU A 18 -33.05 -7.45 -19.48
N LYS A 19 -32.94 -8.74 -19.84
CA LYS A 19 -32.32 -9.19 -21.10
C LYS A 19 -33.28 -9.81 -22.11
N ALA A 20 -34.49 -10.17 -21.70
CA ALA A 20 -35.36 -11.06 -22.47
C ALA A 20 -35.76 -10.49 -23.85
N LYS A 21 -35.83 -9.17 -23.99
CA LYS A 21 -36.22 -8.46 -25.22
C LYS A 21 -35.41 -7.17 -25.40
N LEU A 22 -34.09 -7.27 -25.30
CA LEU A 22 -33.23 -6.10 -25.50
C LEU A 22 -33.39 -5.54 -26.91
N ARG A 23 -33.46 -4.21 -26.96
CA ARG A 23 -33.48 -3.45 -28.21
C ARG A 23 -32.52 -2.28 -28.13
N THR A 24 -32.01 -1.86 -29.28
CA THR A 24 -31.34 -0.56 -29.40
C THR A 24 -32.37 0.56 -29.25
N ALA A 25 -31.92 1.79 -29.02
CA ALA A 25 -32.78 2.98 -29.01
C ALA A 25 -33.52 3.19 -30.36
N ALA A 26 -32.94 2.70 -31.46
CA ALA A 26 -33.58 2.67 -32.79
C ALA A 26 -34.63 1.55 -32.94
N GLY A 27 -34.72 0.62 -31.99
CA GLY A 27 -35.70 -0.47 -31.96
C GLY A 27 -35.18 -1.82 -32.47
N ASP A 28 -33.92 -1.92 -32.90
CA ASP A 28 -33.33 -3.16 -33.43
C ASP A 28 -33.19 -4.22 -32.34
N GLU A 29 -33.40 -5.50 -32.67
CA GLU A 29 -33.20 -6.58 -31.71
C GLU A 29 -31.72 -6.70 -31.33
N LEU A 30 -31.42 -6.67 -30.03
CA LEU A 30 -30.05 -6.75 -29.49
C LEU A 30 -29.87 -8.05 -28.68
N LYS A 31 -28.78 -8.78 -28.94
CA LYS A 31 -28.32 -9.90 -28.10
C LYS A 31 -26.87 -9.71 -27.72
N ILE A 32 -26.55 -10.00 -26.46
CA ILE A 32 -25.20 -9.88 -25.92
C ILE A 32 -24.59 -11.29 -25.88
N ILE A 33 -23.60 -11.55 -26.72
CA ILE A 33 -22.89 -12.83 -26.77
C ILE A 33 -21.69 -12.80 -25.82
N GLN A 34 -20.92 -11.71 -25.85
CA GLN A 34 -19.76 -11.46 -25.00
C GLN A 34 -19.72 -10.00 -24.58
N VAL A 35 -19.68 -9.74 -23.27
CA VAL A 35 -19.64 -8.38 -22.69
C VAL A 35 -18.33 -7.63 -22.89
N GLY A 36 -17.26 -8.37 -23.24
CA GLY A 36 -15.90 -7.85 -23.38
C GLY A 36 -15.07 -7.84 -22.09
N PHE A 37 -13.79 -7.50 -22.24
CA PHE A 37 -12.84 -7.30 -21.15
C PHE A 37 -12.89 -5.85 -20.68
N HIS A 38 -13.25 -5.64 -19.41
CA HIS A 38 -13.28 -4.31 -18.79
C HIS A 38 -11.88 -3.68 -18.82
N ASN A 39 -11.76 -2.57 -19.54
CA ASN A 39 -10.57 -1.75 -19.66
C ASN A 39 -10.56 -0.70 -18.53
N GLN A 40 -9.43 -0.57 -17.84
CA GLN A 40 -9.23 0.47 -16.81
C GLN A 40 -8.17 1.50 -17.24
N SER A 41 -7.72 1.39 -18.49
CA SER A 41 -6.75 2.25 -19.14
C SER A 41 -7.45 3.05 -20.25
N GLU A 42 -6.67 3.86 -20.99
CA GLU A 42 -7.18 4.63 -22.12
C GLU A 42 -7.90 3.77 -23.18
N GLY A 43 -8.90 4.37 -23.84
CA GLY A 43 -9.74 3.74 -24.86
C GLY A 43 -11.09 3.26 -24.32
N PRO A 44 -11.84 2.48 -25.11
CA PRO A 44 -13.20 2.09 -24.75
C PRO A 44 -13.28 1.27 -23.46
N ASP A 45 -14.40 1.38 -22.76
CA ASP A 45 -14.63 0.72 -21.46
C ASP A 45 -14.55 -0.81 -21.50
N PHE A 46 -15.01 -1.45 -22.58
CA PHE A 46 -14.95 -2.90 -22.74
C PHE A 46 -14.39 -3.28 -24.10
N ARG A 47 -13.28 -4.02 -24.09
CA ARG A 47 -12.61 -4.50 -25.31
C ARG A 47 -13.11 -5.88 -25.70
N ASP A 48 -13.06 -6.21 -26.99
CA ASP A 48 -13.41 -7.53 -27.54
C ASP A 48 -14.81 -8.05 -27.10
N SER A 49 -15.80 -7.18 -27.21
CA SER A 49 -17.22 -7.50 -27.07
C SER A 49 -17.78 -8.13 -28.35
N VAL A 50 -18.81 -8.96 -28.19
CA VAL A 50 -19.56 -9.57 -29.30
C VAL A 50 -21.05 -9.39 -29.05
N VAL A 51 -21.72 -8.71 -29.96
CA VAL A 51 -23.17 -8.45 -29.91
C VAL A 51 -23.82 -8.83 -31.23
N VAL A 52 -25.11 -9.17 -31.18
CA VAL A 52 -25.94 -9.35 -32.38
C VAL A 52 -26.94 -8.22 -32.43
N ILE A 53 -26.98 -7.48 -33.53
CA ILE A 53 -27.94 -6.40 -33.78
C ILE A 53 -28.65 -6.70 -35.09
N ASP A 54 -29.97 -6.88 -35.05
CA ASP A 54 -30.81 -7.26 -36.20
C ASP A 54 -30.22 -8.43 -37.02
N ASN A 55 -29.88 -9.52 -36.32
CA ASN A 55 -29.25 -10.74 -36.86
C ASN A 55 -27.83 -10.59 -37.44
N VAL A 56 -27.20 -9.42 -37.32
CA VAL A 56 -25.78 -9.21 -37.69
C VAL A 56 -24.89 -9.36 -36.46
N ILE A 57 -23.89 -10.25 -36.54
CA ILE A 57 -22.88 -10.42 -35.49
C ILE A 57 -21.82 -9.33 -35.64
N LEU A 58 -21.62 -8.54 -34.59
CA LEU A 58 -20.63 -7.47 -34.53
C LEU A 58 -19.55 -7.82 -33.50
N HIS A 59 -18.29 -7.73 -33.92
CA HIS A 59 -17.12 -7.86 -33.06
C HIS A 59 -16.49 -6.47 -32.89
N GLY A 60 -16.31 -6.03 -31.64
CA GLY A 60 -15.72 -4.72 -31.39
C GLY A 60 -15.67 -4.37 -29.92
N HIS A 61 -15.87 -3.10 -29.61
CA HIS A 61 -15.80 -2.56 -28.26
C HIS A 61 -17.16 -2.05 -27.79
N VAL A 62 -17.32 -1.92 -26.48
CA VAL A 62 -18.48 -1.28 -25.87
C VAL A 62 -17.99 -0.10 -25.06
N GLU A 63 -18.67 1.03 -25.22
CA GLU A 63 -18.43 2.23 -24.44
C GLU A 63 -19.63 2.49 -23.53
N VAL A 64 -19.40 2.91 -22.29
CA VAL A 64 -20.47 3.16 -21.33
C VAL A 64 -20.46 4.62 -20.89
N HIS A 65 -21.60 5.29 -20.98
CA HIS A 65 -21.75 6.67 -20.48
C HIS A 65 -23.03 6.82 -19.67
N ARG A 66 -23.15 7.92 -18.91
CA ARG A 66 -24.43 8.26 -18.30
C ARG A 66 -25.40 8.80 -19.34
N LEU A 67 -24.91 9.68 -20.22
CA LEU A 67 -25.71 10.29 -21.27
C LEU A 67 -25.09 9.99 -22.63
N ALA A 68 -25.91 9.81 -23.66
CA ALA A 68 -25.39 9.63 -25.01
C ALA A 68 -24.57 10.85 -25.48
N SER A 69 -24.97 12.05 -25.08
CA SER A 69 -24.26 13.31 -25.36
C SER A 69 -22.83 13.36 -24.81
N GLU A 70 -22.47 12.54 -23.81
CA GLU A 70 -21.11 12.45 -23.27
C GLU A 70 -20.09 11.91 -24.29
N TRP A 71 -20.54 11.18 -25.32
CA TRP A 71 -19.68 10.76 -26.44
C TRP A 71 -18.95 11.94 -27.10
N LYS A 72 -19.68 13.04 -27.30
CA LYS A 72 -19.11 14.27 -27.86
C LYS A 72 -18.29 15.03 -26.83
N GLN A 73 -18.73 15.05 -25.56
CA GLN A 73 -18.03 15.75 -24.47
C GLN A 73 -16.64 15.16 -24.23
N HIS A 74 -16.49 13.84 -24.37
CA HIS A 74 -15.21 13.14 -24.28
C HIS A 74 -14.41 13.14 -25.58
N ALA A 75 -14.90 13.79 -26.64
CA ALA A 75 -14.27 13.89 -27.95
C ALA A 75 -13.99 12.54 -28.65
N HIS A 76 -14.78 11.51 -28.34
CA HIS A 76 -14.62 10.16 -28.91
C HIS A 76 -14.83 10.12 -30.42
N GLY A 77 -15.74 10.97 -30.94
CA GLY A 77 -15.99 11.11 -32.38
C GLY A 77 -14.81 11.69 -33.19
N GLY A 78 -13.70 12.08 -32.56
CA GLY A 78 -12.46 12.45 -33.24
C GLY A 78 -11.32 11.46 -33.01
N ASN A 79 -11.53 10.44 -32.17
CA ASN A 79 -10.49 9.55 -31.69
C ASN A 79 -10.59 8.18 -32.39
N PRO A 80 -9.58 7.79 -33.20
CA PRO A 80 -9.58 6.49 -33.90
C PRO A 80 -9.72 5.27 -32.98
N ALA A 81 -9.34 5.38 -31.70
CA ALA A 81 -9.47 4.29 -30.72
C ALA A 81 -10.94 3.86 -30.51
N TYR A 82 -11.90 4.72 -30.83
CA TYR A 82 -13.34 4.49 -30.64
C TYR A 82 -14.06 4.03 -31.92
N ASN A 83 -13.36 3.97 -33.06
CA ASN A 83 -13.96 3.51 -34.33
C ASN A 83 -14.47 2.06 -34.26
N SER A 84 -13.86 1.24 -33.40
CA SER A 84 -14.24 -0.16 -33.20
C SER A 84 -15.36 -0.34 -32.18
N VAL A 85 -15.95 0.73 -31.64
CA VAL A 85 -17.11 0.64 -30.75
C VAL A 85 -18.33 0.20 -31.57
N VAL A 86 -18.90 -0.95 -31.20
CA VAL A 86 -20.04 -1.56 -31.89
C VAL A 86 -21.36 -1.32 -31.16
N LEU A 87 -21.31 -0.94 -29.88
CA LEU A 87 -22.46 -0.61 -29.07
C LEU A 87 -22.09 0.46 -28.04
N HIS A 88 -22.90 1.49 -27.93
CA HIS A 88 -22.84 2.51 -26.88
C HIS A 88 -23.90 2.19 -25.83
N VAL A 89 -23.50 1.96 -24.58
CA VAL A 89 -24.42 1.67 -23.48
C VAL A 89 -24.57 2.93 -22.66
N VAL A 90 -25.80 3.39 -22.49
CA VAL A 90 -26.08 4.64 -21.77
C VAL A 90 -27.11 4.42 -20.69
N TRP A 91 -27.09 5.26 -19.65
CA TRP A 91 -28.27 5.34 -18.80
C TRP A 91 -29.44 5.97 -19.57
N GLU A 92 -29.22 7.09 -20.25
CA GLU A 92 -30.25 7.81 -21.01
C GLU A 92 -29.72 8.23 -22.37
N ASP A 93 -30.47 7.92 -23.42
CA ASP A 93 -30.17 8.29 -24.81
C ASP A 93 -30.75 9.70 -25.11
N ASP A 94 -30.03 10.73 -24.65
CA ASP A 94 -30.45 12.13 -24.72
C ASP A 94 -30.14 12.82 -26.06
N GLN A 95 -29.31 12.18 -26.91
CA GLN A 95 -28.90 12.72 -28.20
C GLN A 95 -28.40 11.61 -29.13
N GLU A 96 -28.71 11.72 -30.44
CA GLU A 96 -28.14 10.85 -31.46
C GLU A 96 -26.60 10.97 -31.53
N VAL A 97 -25.94 9.82 -31.46
CA VAL A 97 -24.48 9.68 -31.60
C VAL A 97 -24.13 9.10 -32.95
N LEU A 98 -23.20 9.75 -33.66
CA LEU A 98 -22.67 9.29 -34.94
C LEU A 98 -21.23 8.79 -34.77
N ARG A 99 -20.90 7.76 -35.53
CA ARG A 99 -19.53 7.30 -35.74
C ARG A 99 -18.75 8.27 -36.62
N ASN A 100 -17.44 8.07 -36.70
CA ASN A 100 -16.54 8.90 -37.52
C ASN A 100 -16.84 8.80 -39.02
N ASP A 101 -17.46 7.70 -39.46
CA ASP A 101 -17.93 7.50 -40.84
C ASP A 101 -19.34 8.09 -41.10
N GLY A 102 -19.94 8.73 -40.09
CA GLY A 102 -21.27 9.35 -40.17
C GLY A 102 -22.44 8.40 -39.94
N THR A 103 -22.20 7.10 -39.73
CA THR A 103 -23.28 6.15 -39.40
C THR A 103 -23.74 6.30 -37.96
N ALA A 104 -25.02 6.01 -37.69
CA ALA A 104 -25.57 6.05 -36.34
C ALA A 104 -24.93 4.97 -35.45
N MET A 105 -24.57 5.34 -34.23
CA MET A 105 -24.05 4.39 -33.24
C MET A 105 -25.20 3.59 -32.63
N PRO A 106 -25.20 2.25 -32.73
CA PRO A 106 -26.17 1.44 -32.01
C PRO A 106 -26.06 1.69 -30.51
N THR A 107 -27.17 2.12 -29.90
CA THR A 107 -27.19 2.56 -28.50
C THR A 107 -28.16 1.72 -27.69
N LEU A 108 -27.74 1.23 -26.51
CA LEU A 108 -28.57 0.55 -25.53
C LEU A 108 -28.84 1.49 -24.36
N GLU A 109 -30.10 1.89 -24.18
CA GLU A 109 -30.54 2.64 -22.99
C GLU A 109 -30.86 1.69 -21.83
N LEU A 110 -30.25 1.90 -20.67
CA LEU A 110 -30.45 1.09 -19.45
C LEU A 110 -31.53 1.64 -18.52
N LYS A 111 -32.03 2.86 -18.74
CA LYS A 111 -33.10 3.46 -17.92
C LYS A 111 -34.35 2.59 -17.94
N GLY A 112 -34.77 2.17 -16.75
CA GLY A 112 -35.91 1.26 -16.57
C GLY A 112 -35.60 -0.23 -16.77
N LEU A 113 -34.39 -0.61 -17.22
CA LEU A 113 -34.00 -2.02 -17.40
C LEU A 113 -33.21 -2.60 -16.22
N ILE A 114 -32.49 -1.76 -15.46
CA ILE A 114 -31.69 -2.20 -14.31
C ILE A 114 -32.60 -2.74 -13.21
N PHE A 115 -32.28 -3.92 -12.67
CA PHE A 115 -33.06 -4.53 -11.59
C PHE A 115 -33.11 -3.63 -10.34
N LEU A 116 -34.29 -3.51 -9.72
CA LEU A 116 -34.51 -2.60 -8.60
C LEU A 116 -33.62 -2.90 -7.39
N ASP A 117 -33.34 -4.17 -7.10
CA ASP A 117 -32.50 -4.55 -5.97
C ASP A 117 -31.03 -4.15 -6.17
N ILE A 118 -30.57 -4.06 -7.41
CA ILE A 118 -29.21 -3.60 -7.74
C ILE A 118 -29.07 -2.12 -7.40
N TRP A 119 -30.09 -1.31 -7.72
CA TRP A 119 -30.16 0.09 -7.30
C TRP A 119 -30.15 0.23 -5.78
N ARG A 120 -31.00 -0.52 -5.08
CA ARG A 120 -31.08 -0.50 -3.61
C ARG A 120 -29.74 -0.88 -2.97
N ASN A 121 -29.07 -1.91 -3.48
CA ASN A 121 -27.79 -2.36 -2.97
C ASN A 121 -26.69 -1.32 -3.24
N TYR A 122 -26.69 -0.71 -4.42
CA TYR A 122 -25.76 0.38 -4.75
C TYR A 122 -25.95 1.60 -3.83
N GLU A 123 -27.18 2.04 -3.60
CA GLU A 123 -27.48 3.15 -2.67
C GLU A 123 -27.01 2.85 -1.25
N ARG A 124 -27.28 1.65 -0.73
CA ARG A 124 -26.83 1.22 0.60
C ARG A 124 -25.31 1.26 0.75
N MET A 125 -24.58 0.96 -0.32
CA MET A 125 -23.13 1.01 -0.35
C MET A 125 -22.59 2.44 -0.49
N LEU A 126 -23.34 3.36 -1.07
CA LEU A 126 -22.97 4.76 -1.18
C LEU A 126 -23.29 5.58 0.08
N ASP A 127 -23.52 4.96 1.25
CA ASP A 127 -23.59 5.74 2.50
C ASP A 127 -22.24 6.41 2.77
N TYR A 128 -22.13 7.67 2.31
CA TYR A 128 -20.95 8.50 2.42
C TYR A 128 -20.58 8.82 3.87
N LYS A 129 -21.50 8.63 4.83
CA LYS A 129 -21.24 8.83 6.26
C LYS A 129 -20.57 7.63 6.91
N SER A 130 -20.71 6.43 6.34
CA SER A 130 -20.07 5.24 6.89
C SER A 130 -18.58 5.22 6.57
N VAL A 131 -17.77 4.85 7.57
CA VAL A 131 -16.32 4.70 7.39
C VAL A 131 -15.97 3.42 6.63
N LEU A 132 -16.79 2.37 6.79
CA LEU A 132 -16.73 1.15 5.99
C LEU A 132 -18.02 1.09 5.16
N PRO A 133 -17.99 1.43 3.86
CA PRO A 133 -19.21 1.43 3.03
C PRO A 133 -19.97 0.09 3.02
N CYS A 134 -19.25 -1.01 3.11
CA CYS A 134 -19.81 -2.38 3.17
C CYS A 134 -20.24 -2.82 4.57
N ALA A 135 -20.16 -1.96 5.59
CA ALA A 135 -20.45 -2.29 7.00
C ALA A 135 -21.76 -3.06 7.21
N HIS A 136 -22.81 -2.71 6.46
CA HIS A 136 -24.14 -3.30 6.59
C HIS A 136 -24.21 -4.79 6.23
N GLY A 137 -23.32 -5.27 5.36
CA GLY A 137 -23.31 -6.67 4.88
C GLY A 137 -21.95 -7.35 5.02
N LEU A 138 -20.98 -6.71 5.69
CA LEU A 138 -19.61 -7.20 5.78
C LEU A 138 -19.51 -8.58 6.43
N LYS A 139 -20.32 -8.82 7.48
CA LYS A 139 -20.39 -10.10 8.18
C LYS A 139 -21.03 -11.22 7.33
N ASP A 140 -21.90 -10.85 6.40
CA ASP A 140 -22.68 -11.77 5.57
C ASP A 140 -21.94 -12.11 4.27
N ALA A 141 -20.86 -11.38 3.95
CA ALA A 141 -19.99 -11.70 2.84
C ALA A 141 -19.32 -13.09 3.06
N PRO A 142 -19.38 -14.00 2.07
CA PRO A 142 -18.78 -15.33 2.19
C PRO A 142 -17.31 -15.24 2.60
N GLU A 143 -16.88 -16.14 3.48
CA GLU A 143 -15.53 -16.15 4.02
C GLU A 143 -14.46 -16.20 2.93
N ILE A 144 -14.65 -17.03 1.90
CA ILE A 144 -13.75 -17.09 0.74
C ILE A 144 -13.61 -15.75 0.00
N VAL A 145 -14.69 -14.95 -0.06
CA VAL A 145 -14.66 -13.62 -0.68
C VAL A 145 -13.91 -12.64 0.21
N ARG A 146 -14.14 -12.71 1.52
CA ARG A 146 -13.43 -11.90 2.53
C ARG A 146 -11.93 -12.18 2.48
N PHE A 147 -11.52 -13.46 2.50
CA PHE A 147 -10.13 -13.88 2.37
C PHE A 147 -9.51 -13.41 1.04
N SER A 148 -10.17 -13.67 -0.09
CA SER A 148 -9.66 -13.28 -1.41
C SER A 148 -9.59 -11.75 -1.63
N ALA A 149 -10.38 -10.97 -0.88
CA ALA A 149 -10.30 -9.51 -0.84
C ALA A 149 -9.12 -9.03 0.02
N LEU A 150 -8.88 -9.67 1.18
CA LEU A 150 -7.73 -9.38 2.04
C LEU A 150 -6.42 -9.67 1.32
N GLU A 151 -6.29 -10.88 0.76
CA GLU A 151 -5.10 -11.33 0.04
C GLU A 151 -4.76 -10.36 -1.11
N LYS A 152 -5.74 -10.01 -1.94
CA LYS A 152 -5.54 -9.04 -3.03
C LYS A 152 -5.03 -7.70 -2.49
N ALA A 153 -5.67 -7.16 -1.45
CA ALA A 153 -5.29 -5.86 -0.90
C ALA A 153 -3.93 -5.90 -0.18
N LEU A 154 -3.57 -7.04 0.42
CA LEU A 154 -2.25 -7.28 1.00
C LEU A 154 -1.17 -7.27 -0.08
N VAL A 155 -1.38 -8.01 -1.18
CA VAL A 155 -0.45 -8.05 -2.32
C VAL A 155 -0.25 -6.66 -2.90
N GLU A 156 -1.31 -5.89 -3.11
CA GLU A 156 -1.22 -4.50 -3.57
C GLU A 156 -0.37 -3.64 -2.62
N ARG A 157 -0.56 -3.78 -1.30
CA ARG A 157 0.27 -3.11 -0.29
C ARG A 157 1.74 -3.51 -0.35
N LEU A 158 2.02 -4.80 -0.55
CA LEU A 158 3.39 -5.30 -0.65
C LEU A 158 4.06 -4.81 -1.94
N GLN A 159 3.30 -4.73 -3.05
CA GLN A 159 3.77 -4.14 -4.31
C GLN A 159 4.11 -2.66 -4.14
N GLU A 160 3.24 -1.86 -3.51
CA GLU A 160 3.52 -0.45 -3.21
C GLU A 160 4.83 -0.28 -2.42
N LYS A 161 5.01 -1.06 -1.35
CA LYS A 161 6.24 -1.01 -0.54
C LYS A 161 7.47 -1.51 -1.30
N SER A 162 7.31 -2.58 -2.08
CA SER A 162 8.37 -3.12 -2.92
C SER A 162 8.85 -2.09 -3.93
N ASN A 163 7.95 -1.31 -4.53
CA ASN A 163 8.33 -0.24 -5.45
C ASN A 163 9.20 0.82 -4.76
N LEU A 164 8.90 1.20 -3.52
CA LEU A 164 9.74 2.13 -2.73
C LEU A 164 11.14 1.54 -2.46
N ILE A 165 11.24 0.25 -2.17
CA ILE A 165 12.53 -0.42 -1.95
C ILE A 165 13.33 -0.47 -3.25
N LEU A 166 12.68 -0.77 -4.39
CA LEU A 166 13.33 -0.79 -5.69
C LEU A 166 13.76 0.60 -6.17
N GLU A 167 13.08 1.66 -5.73
CA GLU A 167 13.54 3.05 -5.92
C GLU A 167 14.85 3.30 -5.16
N ILE A 168 14.95 2.85 -3.90
CA ILE A 168 16.19 2.92 -3.13
C ILE A 168 17.29 2.13 -3.84
N LEU A 169 17.01 0.90 -4.27
CA LEU A 169 17.96 0.03 -4.98
C LEU A 169 18.57 0.70 -6.22
N ARG A 170 17.72 1.32 -7.05
CA ARG A 170 18.19 2.10 -8.21
C ARG A 170 19.09 3.27 -7.79
N SER A 171 18.77 3.94 -6.68
CA SER A 171 19.58 5.05 -6.16
C SER A 171 20.92 4.63 -5.56
N THR A 172 21.07 3.34 -5.21
CA THR A 172 22.29 2.75 -4.66
C THR A 172 23.05 1.89 -5.66
N THR A 173 22.72 2.01 -6.96
CA THR A 173 23.38 1.26 -8.06
C THR A 173 23.30 -0.25 -7.83
N ASP A 174 22.10 -0.74 -7.54
CA ASP A 174 21.78 -2.16 -7.31
C ASP A 174 22.50 -2.81 -6.12
N ASP A 175 23.00 -1.99 -5.18
CA ASP A 175 23.52 -2.47 -3.89
C ASP A 175 22.38 -2.81 -2.93
N TRP A 176 22.05 -4.10 -2.84
CA TRP A 176 21.02 -4.62 -1.93
C TRP A 176 21.39 -4.51 -0.45
N GLU A 177 22.68 -4.51 -0.10
CA GLU A 177 23.13 -4.40 1.29
C GLU A 177 22.92 -2.97 1.80
N GLU A 178 23.32 -1.97 1.02
CA GLU A 178 23.01 -0.56 1.28
C GLU A 178 21.49 -0.30 1.25
N THR A 179 20.75 -0.94 0.34
CA THR A 179 19.29 -0.83 0.26
C THR A 179 18.62 -1.34 1.53
N ALA A 180 19.00 -2.53 2.01
CA ALA A 180 18.49 -3.10 3.24
C ALA A 180 18.80 -2.20 4.45
N TYR A 181 19.98 -1.61 4.49
CA TYR A 181 20.38 -0.63 5.52
C TYR A 181 19.49 0.62 5.50
N ARG A 182 19.30 1.26 4.34
CA ARG A 182 18.47 2.47 4.21
C ARG A 182 17.00 2.21 4.50
N TRP A 183 16.50 1.05 4.08
CA TRP A 183 15.13 0.64 4.36
C TRP A 183 14.90 0.37 5.86
N LEU A 184 15.89 -0.22 6.55
CA LEU A 184 15.85 -0.40 8.00
C LEU A 184 15.70 0.93 8.74
N PHE A 185 16.50 1.94 8.38
CA PHE A 185 16.42 3.29 8.96
C PHE A 185 15.03 3.90 8.75
N THR A 186 14.55 3.87 7.51
CA THR A 186 13.23 4.36 7.13
C THR A 186 12.13 3.74 8.01
N CYS A 187 12.23 2.44 8.29
CA CYS A 187 11.29 1.70 9.13
C CYS A 187 11.42 2.03 10.63
N PHE A 188 12.64 2.26 11.13
CA PHE A 188 12.90 2.67 12.52
C PHE A 188 12.39 4.06 12.87
N GLY A 189 12.19 4.92 11.87
CA GLY A 189 11.53 6.22 12.06
C GLY A 189 10.03 6.13 12.30
N PHE A 190 9.40 4.97 12.08
CA PHE A 190 7.95 4.76 12.13
C PHE A 190 7.19 5.90 11.41
N LYS A 191 5.99 6.27 11.85
CA LYS A 191 5.23 7.33 11.18
C LYS A 191 5.88 8.72 11.28
N ALA A 192 6.48 9.07 12.41
CA ALA A 192 6.83 10.46 12.72
C ALA A 192 8.21 10.89 12.17
N ASN A 193 9.16 9.96 12.06
CA ASN A 193 10.54 10.26 11.70
C ASN A 193 11.06 9.37 10.55
N SER A 194 10.20 8.65 9.83
CA SER A 194 10.62 7.75 8.73
C SER A 194 11.43 8.49 7.66
N GLN A 195 10.96 9.65 7.20
CA GLN A 195 11.68 10.46 6.22
C GLN A 195 13.05 10.91 6.74
N ALA A 196 13.10 11.50 7.94
CA ALA A 196 14.35 11.97 8.54
C ALA A 196 15.37 10.83 8.77
N MET A 197 14.91 9.63 9.15
CA MET A 197 15.79 8.47 9.26
C MET A 197 16.29 8.00 7.89
N GLY A 198 15.44 8.01 6.86
CA GLY A 198 15.87 7.70 5.48
C GLY A 198 16.92 8.69 4.94
N GLU A 199 16.74 9.97 5.23
CA GLU A 199 17.73 11.03 4.94
C GLU A 199 19.04 10.80 5.69
N LEU A 200 18.99 10.47 6.98
CA LEU A 200 20.19 10.15 7.75
C LEU A 200 20.96 8.97 7.13
N ALA A 201 20.23 7.92 6.71
CA ALA A 201 20.84 6.75 6.10
C ALA A 201 21.52 7.07 4.77
N SER A 202 20.97 7.99 3.96
CA SER A 202 21.59 8.38 2.69
C SER A 202 22.85 9.23 2.87
N LEU A 203 22.96 9.96 3.98
CA LEU A 203 24.15 10.74 4.34
C LEU A 203 25.32 9.87 4.85
N VAL A 204 25.04 8.69 5.39
CA VAL A 204 26.03 7.81 6.00
C VAL A 204 26.05 6.45 5.28
N PRO A 205 26.98 6.25 4.31
CA PRO A 205 27.14 4.97 3.63
C PRO A 205 27.37 3.81 4.60
N TYR A 206 26.66 2.69 4.40
CA TYR A 206 26.69 1.56 5.32
C TYR A 206 28.09 0.98 5.50
N ARG A 207 28.87 0.91 4.41
CA ARG A 207 30.26 0.47 4.40
C ARG A 207 31.18 1.20 5.40
N ILE A 208 30.83 2.44 5.78
CA ILE A 208 31.60 3.19 6.79
C ILE A 208 31.29 2.64 8.18
N LEU A 209 30.01 2.39 8.49
CA LEU A 209 29.58 1.80 9.75
C LEU A 209 30.10 0.36 9.89
N GLN A 210 30.09 -0.43 8.81
CA GLN A 210 30.65 -1.79 8.80
C GLN A 210 32.13 -1.83 9.21
N LYS A 211 32.94 -0.84 8.77
CA LYS A 211 34.37 -0.75 9.14
C LYS A 211 34.62 -0.50 10.62
N HIS A 212 33.62 0.06 11.32
CA HIS A 212 33.73 0.45 12.72
C HIS A 212 32.79 -0.34 13.63
N ARG A 213 32.18 -1.42 13.13
CA ARG A 213 31.11 -2.17 13.80
C ARG A 213 31.47 -2.66 15.20
N ASP A 214 32.73 -2.98 15.47
CA ASP A 214 33.18 -3.48 16.78
C ASP A 214 33.33 -2.34 17.82
N GLN A 215 33.08 -1.09 17.40
CA GLN A 215 33.18 0.11 18.22
C GLN A 215 31.81 0.80 18.26
N LEU A 216 30.87 0.24 19.03
CA LEU A 216 29.51 0.77 19.14
C LEU A 216 29.44 2.29 19.43
N PRO A 217 30.24 2.86 20.36
CA PRO A 217 30.25 4.30 20.58
C PRO A 217 30.64 5.12 19.34
N VAL A 218 31.48 4.59 18.46
CA VAL A 218 31.85 5.26 17.20
C VAL A 218 30.68 5.29 16.21
N LEU A 219 29.92 4.20 16.11
CA LEU A 219 28.68 4.18 15.31
C LEU A 219 27.67 5.20 15.84
N GLU A 220 27.50 5.25 17.16
CA GLU A 220 26.63 6.22 17.83
C GLU A 220 27.10 7.66 17.56
N ALA A 221 28.40 7.93 17.64
CA ALA A 221 29.00 9.23 17.34
C ALA A 221 28.72 9.68 15.90
N ILE A 222 29.01 8.81 14.93
CA ILE A 222 28.79 9.08 13.50
C ILE A 222 27.31 9.39 13.23
N LEU A 223 26.41 8.53 13.70
CA LEU A 223 24.99 8.65 13.38
C LEU A 223 24.33 9.83 14.11
N LEU A 224 24.59 10.03 15.40
CA LEU A 224 24.01 11.14 16.17
C LEU A 224 24.60 12.49 15.77
N GLY A 225 25.89 12.52 15.40
CA GLY A 225 26.55 13.68 14.82
C GLY A 225 25.95 14.06 13.48
N GLN A 226 25.84 13.12 12.54
CA GLN A 226 25.22 13.37 11.23
C GLN A 226 23.73 13.70 11.31
N ALA A 227 23.03 13.21 12.34
CA ALA A 227 21.66 13.60 12.64
C ALA A 227 21.55 15.06 13.16
N GLY A 228 22.66 15.71 13.55
CA GLY A 228 22.62 17.00 14.23
C GLY A 228 21.93 16.94 15.59
N LEU A 229 22.05 15.80 16.27
CA LEU A 229 21.47 15.54 17.60
C LEU A 229 22.52 15.47 18.70
N LEU A 230 23.80 15.45 18.34
CA LEU A 230 24.91 15.55 19.28
C LEU A 230 24.97 16.98 19.86
N PRO A 231 25.14 17.16 21.18
CA PRO A 231 25.33 18.48 21.77
C PRO A 231 26.68 19.08 21.33
N GLU A 232 26.77 20.41 21.36
CA GLU A 232 28.02 21.13 21.01
C GLU A 232 29.12 20.92 22.05
N ASP A 233 28.74 20.82 23.33
CA ASP A 233 29.67 20.57 24.44
C ASP A 233 28.98 19.78 25.57
N SER A 234 29.76 19.11 26.41
CA SER A 234 29.27 18.37 27.58
C SER A 234 30.39 18.07 28.58
N GLU A 235 30.05 18.05 29.86
CA GLU A 235 30.93 17.57 30.93
C GLU A 235 30.89 16.03 31.10
N GLU A 236 29.98 15.35 30.39
CA GLU A 236 29.81 13.90 30.51
C GLU A 236 30.85 13.15 29.66
N PRO A 237 31.68 12.25 30.24
CA PRO A 237 32.78 11.60 29.52
C PRO A 237 32.35 10.83 28.27
N TYR A 238 31.20 10.16 28.32
CA TYR A 238 30.65 9.43 27.17
C TYR A 238 30.29 10.40 26.02
N VAL A 239 29.64 11.52 26.32
CA VAL A 239 29.24 12.52 25.33
C VAL A 239 30.46 13.22 24.74
N GLN A 240 31.46 13.56 25.56
CA GLN A 240 32.74 14.10 25.09
C GLN A 240 33.46 13.14 24.14
N HIS A 241 33.41 11.83 24.41
CA HIS A 241 33.94 10.84 23.49
C HIS A 241 33.20 10.87 22.15
N LEU A 242 31.86 10.89 22.15
CA LEU A 242 31.09 10.96 20.91
C LEU A 242 31.41 12.23 20.10
N ILE A 243 31.54 13.39 20.76
CA ILE A 243 31.87 14.66 20.10
C ILE A 243 33.24 14.56 19.41
N ARG A 244 34.26 14.09 20.12
CA ARG A 244 35.62 13.92 19.58
C ARG A 244 35.66 12.95 18.39
N GLU A 245 34.99 11.82 18.51
CA GLU A 245 34.92 10.82 17.43
C GLU A 245 34.20 11.40 16.21
N TYR A 246 33.04 12.02 16.40
CA TYR A 246 32.30 12.62 15.30
C TYR A 246 33.10 13.71 14.59
N ASP A 247 33.76 14.61 15.33
CA ASP A 247 34.61 15.66 14.74
C ASP A 247 35.73 15.08 13.88
N PHE A 248 36.34 13.98 14.32
CA PHE A 248 37.35 13.27 13.54
C PHE A 248 36.76 12.70 12.24
N TYR A 249 35.65 11.97 12.32
CA TYR A 249 35.04 11.33 11.16
C TYR A 249 34.41 12.30 10.18
N ARG A 250 33.84 13.39 10.69
CA ARG A 250 33.30 14.49 9.90
C ARG A 250 34.39 15.09 9.01
N ARG A 251 35.58 15.37 9.56
CA ARG A 251 36.75 15.86 8.80
C ARG A 251 37.30 14.80 7.87
N LYS A 252 37.38 13.54 8.30
CA LYS A 252 37.91 12.43 7.50
C LYS A 252 37.10 12.16 6.23
N TYR A 253 35.77 12.30 6.30
CA TYR A 253 34.86 12.00 5.19
C TYR A 253 34.26 13.25 4.54
N ASN A 254 34.71 14.45 4.89
CA ASN A 254 34.21 15.74 4.39
C ASN A 254 32.68 15.87 4.51
N TRP A 255 32.15 15.51 5.68
CA TRP A 255 30.72 15.65 5.97
C TRP A 255 30.38 17.07 6.41
N ASP A 256 30.31 17.96 5.43
CA ASP A 256 30.14 19.39 5.71
C ASP A 256 28.69 19.80 6.02
N MET A 257 27.72 18.96 5.64
CA MET A 257 26.29 19.23 5.78
C MET A 257 25.57 18.15 6.61
N PRO A 258 25.74 18.13 7.94
CA PRO A 258 24.90 17.29 8.79
C PRO A 258 23.44 17.77 8.76
N MET A 259 22.53 16.87 9.15
CA MET A 259 21.16 17.24 9.43
C MET A 259 21.11 18.22 10.61
N LYS A 260 19.95 18.86 10.78
CA LYS A 260 19.66 19.78 11.89
C LYS A 260 18.59 19.21 12.80
N ARG A 261 18.59 19.61 14.08
CA ARG A 261 17.57 19.24 15.07
C ARG A 261 16.12 19.39 14.58
N GLN A 262 15.84 20.37 13.73
CA GLN A 262 14.51 20.65 13.17
C GLN A 262 13.95 19.58 12.21
N HIS A 263 14.80 18.72 11.65
CA HIS A 263 14.34 17.59 10.82
C HIS A 263 13.64 16.52 11.66
N TRP A 264 13.81 16.57 12.99
CA TRP A 264 13.40 15.53 13.90
C TRP A 264 12.18 15.90 14.74
N THR A 265 11.17 15.04 14.70
CA THR A 265 9.95 15.16 15.51
C THR A 265 10.11 14.46 16.85
N PHE A 266 10.05 15.23 17.94
CA PHE A 266 10.04 14.71 19.32
C PHE A 266 8.68 14.94 20.00
N MET A 267 7.99 16.04 19.67
CA MET A 267 6.68 16.35 20.22
C MET A 267 5.64 15.32 19.77
N GLY A 268 4.81 14.84 20.69
CA GLY A 268 3.77 13.83 20.41
C GLY A 268 4.32 12.40 20.21
N VAL A 269 5.64 12.21 20.29
CA VAL A 269 6.30 10.91 20.23
C VAL A 269 6.57 10.43 21.66
N ARG A 270 6.36 9.14 21.95
CA ARG A 270 6.72 8.58 23.27
C ARG A 270 8.25 8.65 23.46
N PRO A 271 8.79 8.90 24.66
CA PRO A 271 10.24 9.01 24.87
C PRO A 271 11.06 7.82 24.36
N SER A 272 10.53 6.59 24.47
CA SER A 272 11.16 5.38 23.93
C SER A 272 11.23 5.32 22.39
N ASN A 273 10.53 6.22 21.70
CA ASN A 273 10.52 6.38 20.26
C ASN A 273 11.26 7.64 19.80
N PHE A 274 11.95 8.35 20.70
CA PHE A 274 12.73 9.51 20.32
C PHE A 274 13.84 9.14 19.32
N PRO A 275 14.16 10.03 18.35
CA PRO A 275 15.21 9.80 17.36
C PRO A 275 16.55 9.39 17.96
N THR A 276 16.98 10.04 19.04
CA THR A 276 18.20 9.71 19.80
C THR A 276 18.24 8.24 20.23
N VAL A 277 17.14 7.75 20.82
CA VAL A 277 16.98 6.35 21.24
C VAL A 277 16.96 5.40 20.05
N ARG A 278 16.24 5.75 18.98
CA ARG A 278 16.12 4.89 17.79
C ARG A 278 17.43 4.78 17.02
N ILE A 279 18.20 5.87 16.93
CA ILE A 279 19.54 5.87 16.34
C ILE A 279 20.50 5.01 17.17
N ALA A 280 20.49 5.12 18.50
CA ALA A 280 21.32 4.28 19.36
C ALA A 280 20.97 2.78 19.24
N GLN A 281 19.68 2.44 19.16
CA GLN A 281 19.24 1.07 18.91
C GLN A 281 19.71 0.55 17.54
N LEU A 282 19.62 1.37 16.49
CA LEU A 282 20.14 1.01 15.17
C LEU A 282 21.64 0.78 15.20
N ALA A 283 22.41 1.67 15.84
CA ALA A 283 23.85 1.51 15.99
C ALA A 283 24.21 0.15 16.62
N ALA A 284 23.47 -0.25 17.66
CA ALA A 284 23.65 -1.54 18.31
C ALA A 284 23.33 -2.74 17.40
N ILE A 285 22.24 -2.65 16.61
CA ILE A 285 21.88 -3.69 15.63
C ILE A 285 22.98 -3.82 14.57
N LEU A 286 23.42 -2.71 13.97
CA LEU A 286 24.45 -2.72 12.93
C LEU A 286 25.82 -3.19 13.44
N SER A 287 26.16 -2.87 14.70
CA SER A 287 27.36 -3.40 15.35
C SER A 287 27.37 -4.94 15.39
N ASN A 288 26.20 -5.53 15.63
CA ASN A 288 26.03 -6.99 15.77
C ASN A 288 25.73 -7.71 14.44
N ALA A 289 25.42 -6.99 13.36
CA ALA A 289 25.06 -7.55 12.06
C ALA A 289 26.02 -7.04 10.96
N PRO A 290 27.14 -7.75 10.66
CA PRO A 290 28.10 -7.31 9.63
C PRO A 290 27.46 -7.16 8.25
N ASN A 291 26.66 -8.15 7.87
CA ASN A 291 25.90 -8.18 6.63
C ASN A 291 24.42 -8.25 7.03
N LEU A 292 23.76 -7.10 7.02
CA LEU A 292 22.38 -6.93 7.42
C LEU A 292 21.45 -7.67 6.45
N LEU A 293 21.63 -7.48 5.14
CA LEU A 293 20.80 -8.20 4.15
C LEU A 293 20.97 -9.70 4.32
N GLN A 294 22.21 -10.19 4.34
CA GLN A 294 22.47 -11.61 4.54
C GLN A 294 21.81 -12.14 5.82
N SER A 295 21.86 -11.40 6.92
CA SER A 295 21.24 -11.80 8.19
C SER A 295 19.71 -11.86 8.12
N VAL A 296 19.09 -11.03 7.27
CA VAL A 296 17.63 -11.02 7.06
C VAL A 296 17.20 -12.08 6.04
N MET A 297 18.10 -12.50 5.15
CA MET A 297 17.86 -13.49 4.09
C MET A 297 18.28 -14.93 4.49
N GLN A 298 18.71 -15.16 5.74
CA GLN A 298 19.18 -16.47 6.22
C GLN A 298 18.05 -17.50 6.43
N ASP A 299 18.39 -18.79 6.33
CA ASP A 299 17.45 -19.93 6.24
C ASP A 299 16.51 -20.18 7.44
N SER A 300 16.82 -19.67 8.63
CA SER A 300 15.97 -19.82 9.82
C SER A 300 14.94 -18.69 9.91
N HIS A 301 13.88 -18.78 9.10
CA HIS A 301 12.92 -17.72 8.81
C HIS A 301 11.82 -17.52 9.87
N ASP A 302 12.16 -17.55 11.16
CA ASP A 302 11.18 -17.46 12.25
C ASP A 302 11.29 -16.16 13.06
N LEU A 303 10.20 -15.81 13.74
CA LEU A 303 10.16 -14.64 14.63
C LEU A 303 11.27 -14.66 15.74
N PRO A 304 11.62 -15.82 16.34
CA PRO A 304 12.79 -15.94 17.21
C PRO A 304 14.12 -15.48 16.59
N SER A 305 14.38 -15.80 15.33
CA SER A 305 15.61 -15.40 14.64
C SER A 305 15.67 -13.88 14.44
N PHE A 306 14.57 -13.25 14.01
CA PHE A 306 14.50 -11.78 13.94
C PHE A 306 14.61 -11.12 15.30
N LYS A 307 14.07 -11.74 16.35
CA LYS A 307 14.25 -11.26 17.72
C LYS A 307 15.73 -11.23 18.11
N LYS A 308 16.51 -12.27 17.76
CA LYS A 308 17.95 -12.30 18.02
C LYS A 308 18.70 -11.19 17.26
N LEU A 309 18.31 -10.93 16.01
CA LEU A 309 18.93 -9.92 15.16
C LEU A 309 18.61 -8.48 15.61
N LEU A 310 17.34 -8.19 15.92
CA LEU A 310 16.84 -6.83 16.12
C LEU A 310 16.74 -6.41 17.60
N LYS A 311 16.68 -7.37 18.54
CA LYS A 311 16.57 -7.08 19.97
C LYS A 311 17.94 -7.02 20.63
N VAL A 312 18.73 -6.03 20.24
CA VAL A 312 20.07 -5.77 20.79
C VAL A 312 20.03 -4.67 21.84
N LYS A 313 20.82 -4.81 22.90
CA LYS A 313 20.96 -3.77 23.92
C LYS A 313 21.82 -2.62 23.37
N PRO A 314 21.38 -1.36 23.52
CA PRO A 314 22.22 -0.21 23.19
C PRO A 314 23.34 -0.04 24.23
N SER A 315 24.25 0.90 23.99
CA SER A 315 25.31 1.22 24.97
C SER A 315 24.72 1.63 26.32
N ASP A 316 25.50 1.47 27.38
CA ASP A 316 25.04 1.68 28.75
C ASP A 316 24.42 3.07 28.97
N TYR A 317 24.93 4.09 28.28
CA TYR A 317 24.34 5.43 28.31
C TYR A 317 22.86 5.41 27.90
N TRP A 318 22.55 4.86 26.73
CA TRP A 318 21.20 4.86 26.16
C TRP A 318 20.23 3.92 26.85
N GLN A 319 20.71 3.03 27.73
CA GLN A 319 19.84 2.24 28.60
C GLN A 319 19.12 3.13 29.63
N TYR A 320 19.73 4.25 30.03
CA TYR A 320 19.20 5.18 31.04
C TYR A 320 18.85 6.57 30.47
N HIS A 321 18.95 6.79 29.15
CA HIS A 321 18.72 8.11 28.56
C HIS A 321 17.75 8.05 27.39
N TYR A 322 16.74 8.94 27.39
CA TYR A 322 15.88 9.17 26.22
C TYR A 322 16.46 10.24 25.29
N SER A 323 17.27 11.14 25.83
CA SER A 323 18.04 12.18 25.14
C SER A 323 19.30 12.44 25.95
N PHE A 324 20.26 13.16 25.38
CA PHE A 324 21.42 13.62 26.14
C PHE A 324 21.01 14.42 27.39
N GLY A 325 21.80 14.33 28.45
CA GLY A 325 21.59 15.04 29.71
C GLY A 325 21.05 14.14 30.83
N LYS A 326 19.87 14.45 31.35
CA LYS A 326 19.39 13.81 32.60
C LYS A 326 19.05 12.32 32.41
N PRO A 327 19.58 11.42 33.26
CA PRO A 327 19.21 10.00 33.23
C PRO A 327 17.79 9.79 33.74
N SER A 328 17.18 8.70 33.30
CA SER A 328 15.96 8.16 33.87
C SER A 328 16.25 7.39 35.17
N GLU A 329 15.30 7.39 36.10
CA GLU A 329 15.45 6.71 37.41
C GLU A 329 15.54 5.17 37.28
N ARG A 330 15.06 4.61 36.17
CA ARG A 330 15.03 3.17 35.89
C ARG A 330 15.49 2.93 34.46
N PRO A 331 16.10 1.77 34.17
CA PRO A 331 16.43 1.39 32.80
C PRO A 331 15.24 1.60 31.87
N SER A 332 15.41 2.57 30.97
CA SER A 332 14.38 3.05 30.07
C SER A 332 14.36 2.33 28.73
N ASN A 333 15.44 1.63 28.39
CA ASN A 333 15.65 1.06 27.07
C ASN A 333 16.48 -0.22 27.13
N SER A 334 15.83 -1.36 26.91
CA SER A 334 16.46 -2.67 26.80
C SER A 334 16.57 -3.15 25.35
N GLY A 335 16.64 -2.22 24.40
CA GLY A 335 16.52 -2.49 22.97
C GLY A 335 15.07 -2.43 22.47
N VAL A 336 14.83 -3.04 21.31
CA VAL A 336 13.51 -3.03 20.66
C VAL A 336 12.48 -3.84 21.47
N SER A 337 11.33 -3.24 21.79
CA SER A 337 10.21 -3.93 22.44
C SER A 337 9.59 -5.00 21.51
N SER A 338 8.90 -6.02 22.04
CA SER A 338 8.27 -7.06 21.21
C SER A 338 7.29 -6.50 20.17
N THR A 339 6.46 -5.52 20.54
CA THR A 339 5.55 -4.85 19.58
C THR A 339 6.32 -4.11 18.47
N ALA A 340 7.42 -3.45 18.82
CA ALA A 340 8.26 -2.78 17.81
C ALA A 340 8.99 -3.79 16.92
N LEU A 341 9.35 -4.97 17.45
CA LEU A 341 9.94 -6.05 16.68
C LEU A 341 8.95 -6.56 15.62
N GLU A 342 7.71 -6.89 16.01
CA GLU A 342 6.67 -7.32 15.06
C GLU A 342 6.40 -6.26 13.98
N LEU A 343 6.34 -4.98 14.38
CA LEU A 343 6.22 -3.88 13.42
C LEU A 343 7.42 -3.79 12.46
N LEU A 344 8.63 -4.08 12.93
CA LEU A 344 9.80 -4.16 12.06
C LEU A 344 9.72 -5.37 11.13
N VAL A 345 9.29 -6.55 11.60
CA VAL A 345 9.11 -7.69 10.70
C VAL A 345 8.11 -7.35 9.58
N ILE A 346 6.96 -6.75 9.93
CA ILE A 346 5.92 -6.32 8.98
C ILE A 346 6.38 -5.23 8.00
N ASN A 347 7.20 -4.27 8.47
CA ASN A 347 7.54 -3.10 7.66
C ASN A 347 8.91 -3.18 7.00
N TYR A 348 9.85 -3.90 7.59
CA TYR A 348 11.22 -4.05 7.13
C TYR A 348 11.42 -5.40 6.42
N VAL A 349 11.29 -6.53 7.14
CA VAL A 349 11.63 -7.87 6.62
C VAL A 349 10.72 -8.28 5.46
N ILE A 350 9.40 -8.33 5.70
CA ILE A 350 8.43 -8.81 4.72
C ILE A 350 8.49 -8.01 3.40
N PRO A 351 8.49 -6.67 3.40
CA PRO A 351 8.59 -5.91 2.16
C PRO A 351 9.93 -6.08 1.44
N LEU A 352 11.03 -6.28 2.19
CA LEU A 352 12.35 -6.53 1.60
C LEU A 352 12.39 -7.88 0.88
N TRP A 353 11.87 -8.94 1.49
CA TRP A 353 11.72 -10.26 0.85
C TRP A 353 10.82 -10.20 -0.36
N PHE A 354 9.66 -9.54 -0.25
CA PHE A 354 8.73 -9.40 -1.37
C PHE A 354 9.38 -8.65 -2.54
N ALA A 355 10.13 -7.57 -2.26
CA ALA A 355 10.87 -6.84 -3.29
C ALA A 355 11.98 -7.70 -3.92
N TYR A 356 12.72 -8.45 -3.12
CA TYR A 356 13.77 -9.35 -3.58
C TYR A 356 13.22 -10.43 -4.51
N GLY A 357 12.17 -11.15 -4.07
CA GLY A 357 11.51 -12.18 -4.87
C GLY A 357 10.91 -11.63 -6.17
N ARG A 358 10.37 -10.41 -6.16
CA ARG A 358 9.91 -9.75 -7.39
C ARG A 358 11.04 -9.38 -8.34
N TYR A 359 12.18 -8.94 -7.81
CA TYR A 359 13.31 -8.49 -8.62
C TYR A 359 14.05 -9.66 -9.29
N PHE A 360 14.24 -10.75 -8.56
CA PHE A 360 14.93 -11.95 -9.05
C PHE A 360 13.99 -13.01 -9.64
N GLU A 361 12.68 -12.74 -9.71
CA GLU A 361 11.65 -13.67 -10.18
C GLU A 361 11.61 -14.99 -9.37
N GLU A 362 11.84 -14.89 -8.06
CA GLU A 362 11.84 -16.01 -7.11
C GLU A 362 10.54 -16.00 -6.27
N PRO A 363 9.50 -16.77 -6.65
CA PRO A 363 8.19 -16.74 -5.99
C PRO A 363 8.23 -17.24 -4.54
N ASP A 364 9.15 -18.14 -4.20
CA ASP A 364 9.33 -18.68 -2.85
C ASP A 364 9.49 -17.57 -1.79
N TRP A 365 10.16 -16.46 -2.12
CA TRP A 365 10.28 -15.32 -1.21
C TRP A 365 8.95 -14.61 -0.95
N GLN A 366 8.04 -14.62 -1.93
CA GLN A 366 6.71 -14.05 -1.77
C GLN A 366 5.83 -14.95 -0.90
N GLU A 367 5.93 -16.27 -1.05
CA GLU A 367 5.21 -17.23 -0.21
C GLU A 367 5.65 -17.13 1.26
N ARG A 368 6.97 -17.05 1.51
CA ARG A 368 7.52 -16.82 2.87
C ARG A 368 6.97 -15.57 3.55
N CYS A 369 6.64 -14.52 2.78
CA CYS A 369 6.01 -13.33 3.34
C CYS A 369 4.64 -13.63 3.93
N PHE A 370 3.84 -14.46 3.26
CA PHE A 370 2.51 -14.83 3.73
C PHE A 370 2.57 -15.76 4.94
N ASP A 371 3.48 -16.72 4.93
CA ASP A 371 3.68 -17.63 6.06
C ASP A 371 4.09 -16.85 7.32
N LEU A 372 5.10 -15.99 7.20
CA LEU A 372 5.58 -15.18 8.33
C LEU A 372 4.50 -14.20 8.84
N LEU A 373 3.67 -13.66 7.95
CA LEU A 373 2.54 -12.81 8.36
C LEU A 373 1.47 -13.57 9.15
N GLN A 374 1.27 -14.86 8.89
CA GLN A 374 0.33 -15.70 9.63
C GLN A 374 0.85 -16.06 11.03
N GLU A 375 2.17 -16.10 11.24
CA GLU A 375 2.79 -16.33 12.56
C GLU A 375 2.77 -15.09 13.47
N ILE A 376 2.66 -13.90 12.89
CA ILE A 376 2.67 -12.64 13.64
C ILE A 376 1.27 -12.37 14.22
N SER A 377 1.22 -11.89 15.47
CA SER A 377 -0.03 -11.51 16.12
C SER A 377 -0.74 -10.37 15.39
N ALA A 378 -2.07 -10.39 15.40
CA ALA A 378 -2.88 -9.31 14.83
C ALA A 378 -2.55 -7.95 15.47
N GLU A 379 -2.25 -6.95 14.64
CA GLU A 379 -2.08 -5.57 15.08
C GLU A 379 -3.38 -4.99 15.68
N ASN A 380 -3.23 -4.20 16.74
CA ASN A 380 -4.36 -3.50 17.36
C ASN A 380 -4.33 -1.99 17.07
N ASN A 381 -4.92 -1.59 15.95
CA ASN A 381 -5.05 -0.19 15.56
C ASN A 381 -6.50 0.21 15.24
N HIS A 382 -6.72 1.51 15.02
CA HIS A 382 -8.06 2.05 14.81
C HIS A 382 -8.75 1.53 13.54
N ILE A 383 -8.02 1.00 12.56
CA ILE A 383 -8.60 0.38 11.35
C ILE A 383 -9.10 -1.01 11.73
N ILE A 384 -8.27 -1.83 12.36
CA ILE A 384 -8.62 -3.20 12.74
C ILE A 384 -9.82 -3.22 13.69
N ARG A 385 -9.87 -2.30 14.66
CA ARG A 385 -11.03 -2.17 15.56
C ARG A 385 -12.35 -1.85 14.83
N ARG A 386 -12.31 -1.19 13.66
CA ARG A 386 -13.50 -0.91 12.85
C ARG A 386 -14.00 -2.17 12.13
N PHE A 387 -13.11 -2.99 11.59
CA PHE A 387 -13.50 -4.27 11.00
C PHE A 387 -14.06 -5.21 12.08
N GLN A 388 -13.39 -5.27 13.23
CA GLN A 388 -13.84 -6.05 14.38
C GLN A 388 -15.23 -5.64 14.86
N SER A 389 -15.53 -4.33 14.94
CA SER A 389 -16.85 -3.85 15.37
C SER A 389 -17.98 -4.20 14.40
N HIS A 390 -17.66 -4.63 13.17
CA HIS A 390 -18.61 -5.06 12.14
C HIS A 390 -18.55 -6.57 11.90
N GLY A 391 -18.10 -7.35 12.89
CA GLY A 391 -18.16 -8.82 12.86
C GLY A 391 -17.05 -9.48 12.04
N TRP A 392 -15.95 -8.76 11.76
CA TRP A 392 -14.79 -9.32 11.08
C TRP A 392 -13.50 -9.04 11.88
N PRO A 393 -13.21 -9.86 12.91
CA PRO A 393 -11.94 -9.77 13.64
C PRO A 393 -10.78 -10.25 12.75
N ALA A 394 -9.57 -9.75 13.03
CA ALA A 394 -8.33 -10.23 12.44
C ALA A 394 -7.67 -11.24 13.38
N GLU A 395 -7.14 -12.32 12.83
CA GLU A 395 -6.47 -13.39 13.58
C GLU A 395 -4.97 -13.16 13.69
N ASN A 396 -4.34 -12.63 12.64
CA ASN A 396 -2.89 -12.49 12.54
C ASN A 396 -2.43 -11.26 11.73
N GLY A 397 -1.12 -11.16 11.50
CA GLY A 397 -0.48 -10.12 10.69
C GLY A 397 -0.98 -10.08 9.25
N PHE A 398 -1.27 -11.24 8.65
CA PHE A 398 -1.81 -11.34 7.28
C PHE A 398 -3.15 -10.60 7.18
N ASP A 399 -4.08 -10.92 8.07
CA ASP A 399 -5.40 -10.28 8.11
C ASP A 399 -5.28 -8.79 8.33
N THR A 400 -4.48 -8.37 9.32
CA THR A 400 -4.37 -6.95 9.66
C THR A 400 -3.74 -6.14 8.54
N GLN A 401 -2.72 -6.65 7.85
CA GLN A 401 -2.13 -5.97 6.70
C GLN A 401 -3.08 -5.93 5.50
N GLY A 402 -3.84 -6.99 5.24
CA GLY A 402 -4.90 -7.01 4.22
C GLY A 402 -6.03 -6.02 4.52
N MET A 403 -6.49 -5.95 5.78
CA MET A 403 -7.54 -5.01 6.23
C MET A 403 -7.08 -3.55 6.11
N ILE A 404 -5.82 -3.26 6.44
CA ILE A 404 -5.22 -1.93 6.25
C ILE A 404 -5.20 -1.58 4.76
N GLY A 405 -4.84 -2.54 3.89
CA GLY A 405 -4.89 -2.37 2.44
C GLY A 405 -6.30 -2.07 1.94
N LEU A 406 -7.28 -2.90 2.32
CA LEU A 406 -8.70 -2.70 1.96
C LEU A 406 -9.18 -1.31 2.39
N PHE A 407 -8.87 -0.92 3.63
CA PHE A 407 -9.30 0.35 4.17
C PHE A 407 -8.75 1.54 3.38
N LYS A 408 -7.43 1.57 3.16
CA LYS A 408 -6.74 2.70 2.52
C LYS A 408 -6.99 2.77 1.02
N ASN A 409 -6.98 1.62 0.34
CA ASN A 409 -7.01 1.58 -1.12
C ASN A 409 -8.43 1.51 -1.67
N TYR A 410 -9.42 1.07 -0.88
CA TYR A 410 -10.80 0.92 -1.32
C TYR A 410 -11.80 1.70 -0.46
N CYS A 411 -11.85 1.47 0.86
CA CYS A 411 -12.91 2.04 1.70
C CYS A 411 -12.81 3.57 1.81
N GLN A 412 -11.61 4.09 2.09
CA GLN A 412 -11.35 5.52 2.23
C GLN A 412 -11.59 6.31 0.92
N PRO A 413 -11.07 5.88 -0.25
CA PRO A 413 -11.36 6.54 -1.53
C PRO A 413 -12.73 6.14 -2.13
N LYS A 414 -13.53 5.32 -1.43
CA LYS A 414 -14.85 4.85 -1.87
C LYS A 414 -14.84 4.08 -3.21
N LYS A 415 -13.79 3.30 -3.47
CA LYS A 415 -13.68 2.43 -4.67
C LYS A 415 -14.44 1.12 -4.51
N CYS A 416 -15.66 1.16 -4.00
CA CYS A 416 -16.43 -0.04 -3.65
C CYS A 416 -16.71 -0.93 -4.87
N LEU A 417 -16.99 -0.36 -6.03
CA LEU A 417 -17.27 -1.15 -7.24
C LEU A 417 -16.06 -1.96 -7.74
N GLN A 418 -14.86 -1.62 -7.26
CA GLN A 418 -13.61 -2.35 -7.55
C GLN A 418 -13.25 -3.38 -6.46
N CYS A 419 -13.96 -3.36 -5.33
CA CYS A 419 -13.72 -4.25 -4.18
C CYS A 419 -14.58 -5.52 -4.30
N LYS A 420 -13.96 -6.71 -4.17
CA LYS A 420 -14.64 -8.01 -4.27
C LYS A 420 -15.80 -8.17 -3.29
N ILE A 421 -15.66 -7.65 -2.06
CA ILE A 421 -16.71 -7.71 -1.03
C ILE A 421 -17.95 -6.96 -1.52
N ALA A 422 -17.74 -5.72 -1.95
CA ALA A 422 -18.80 -4.85 -2.45
C ALA A 422 -19.45 -5.39 -3.73
N GLN A 423 -18.68 -5.99 -4.64
CA GLN A 423 -19.23 -6.66 -5.83
C GLN A 423 -20.15 -7.83 -5.48
N VAL A 424 -19.90 -8.53 -4.37
CA VAL A 424 -20.80 -9.58 -3.89
C VAL A 424 -22.05 -8.99 -3.24
N LEU A 425 -21.91 -7.92 -2.46
CA LEU A 425 -23.05 -7.23 -1.83
C LEU A 425 -23.98 -6.53 -2.82
N ILE A 426 -23.49 -6.16 -4.01
CA ILE A 426 -24.34 -5.60 -5.07
C ILE A 426 -25.27 -6.63 -5.70
N LYS A 427 -24.89 -7.92 -5.70
CA LYS A 427 -25.63 -8.97 -6.42
C LYS A 427 -27.10 -9.02 -6.00
N SER A 428 -27.97 -9.22 -7.00
CA SER A 428 -29.36 -9.57 -6.76
C SER A 428 -29.44 -11.04 -6.33
N GLU A 429 -30.24 -11.32 -5.30
CA GLU A 429 -30.63 -12.68 -4.92
C GLU A 429 -31.63 -13.29 -5.91
N SER A 430 -32.21 -12.46 -6.80
CA SER A 430 -33.12 -12.91 -7.85
C SER A 430 -32.33 -13.55 -8.99
N LYS A 431 -32.13 -14.87 -8.90
CA LYS A 431 -31.76 -15.73 -10.02
C LYS A 431 -32.71 -16.91 -10.12
#